data_AF-A0A3M1DLV5-F1
#
_entry.id   AF-A0A3M1DLV5-F1
#
_cell.length_a   1.000
_cell.length_b   1.000
_cell.length_c   1.000
_cell.angle_alpha   90.00
_cell.angle_beta   90.00
_cell.angle_gamma   90.00
#
_symmetry.space_group_name_H-M   'P 1'
#
loop_
_entity.id
_entity.type
_entity.pdbx_description
1 polymer ?
#
loop_
_entity_poly.entity_id
_entity_poly.type
_entity_poly.pdbx_seq_one_letter_code
_entity_poly.pdbx_strand_id
1 'polypeptide(L)'
;AWSAADGWSGDTLALWTDGTGREVLVWRLAWESREEAVEFERAYRLLIPRFRVPPLLATAPSPGLKGNFWAGPSGAAYLTRAGRVVTAVWAPDLETIAAVIPALP
;
A
#
# COMPACT_ATOMS: atom_id res chain seq x y z
N ALA A 1 15.08 3.63 -7.47
CA ALA A 1 14.27 3.80 -6.25
C ALA A 1 14.49 5.22 -5.74
N TRP A 2 13.44 5.98 -5.49
CA TRP A 2 13.54 7.23 -4.75
C TRP A 2 12.89 7.03 -3.38
N SER A 3 13.54 7.52 -2.32
CA SER A 3 13.05 7.47 -0.94
C SER A 3 12.83 8.90 -0.46
N ALA A 4 11.66 9.16 0.09
CA ALA A 4 11.30 10.40 0.76
C ALA A 4 10.72 10.09 2.14
N ALA A 5 10.76 11.07 3.04
CA ALA A 5 10.33 10.94 4.43
C ALA A 5 11.06 9.85 5.25
N ASP A 6 12.14 9.24 4.74
CA ASP A 6 12.95 8.30 5.53
C ASP A 6 13.57 9.01 6.74
N GLY A 7 13.12 8.66 7.94
CA GLY A 7 13.47 9.33 9.20
C GLY A 7 12.48 10.41 9.69
N TRP A 8 11.34 10.62 9.01
CA TRP A 8 10.26 11.49 9.50
C TRP A 8 9.36 10.74 10.48
N SER A 9 9.70 10.78 11.77
CA SER A 9 8.93 10.10 12.83
C SER A 9 8.62 8.61 12.57
N GLY A 10 9.39 7.95 11.71
CA GLY A 10 9.20 6.55 11.30
C GLY A 10 8.41 6.32 10.01
N ASP A 11 7.92 7.39 9.36
CA ASP A 11 7.33 7.33 8.02
C ASP A 11 8.38 6.98 6.97
N THR A 12 7.95 6.37 5.87
CA THR A 12 8.78 6.21 4.67
C THR A 12 7.90 6.23 3.43
N LEU A 13 8.30 6.94 2.38
CA LEU A 13 7.69 6.88 1.06
C LEU A 13 8.74 6.43 0.04
N ALA A 14 8.55 5.24 -0.53
CA ALA A 14 9.41 4.69 -1.56
C ALA A 14 8.66 4.63 -2.90
N LEU A 15 9.31 5.12 -3.95
CA LEU A 15 8.86 4.98 -5.34
C LEU A 15 9.89 4.16 -6.12
N TRP A 16 9.43 3.08 -6.73
CA TRP A 16 10.20 2.26 -7.65
C TRP A 16 9.60 2.33 -9.05
N THR A 17 10.46 2.36 -10.05
CA THR A 17 10.08 2.31 -11.46
C THR A 17 10.96 1.25 -12.12
N ASP A 18 10.38 0.39 -12.93
CA ASP A 18 11.16 -0.54 -13.74
C ASP A 18 11.59 0.09 -15.09
N GLY A 19 12.37 -0.65 -15.88
CA GLY A 19 12.84 -0.19 -17.20
C GLY A 19 11.74 -0.01 -18.24
N THR A 20 10.49 -0.37 -17.93
CA THR A 20 9.31 -0.24 -18.79
C THR A 20 8.38 0.90 -18.34
N GLY A 21 8.73 1.61 -17.26
CA GLY A 21 7.92 2.68 -16.71
C GLY A 21 6.79 2.21 -15.78
N ARG A 22 6.78 0.93 -15.38
CA ARG A 22 5.84 0.45 -14.36
C ARG A 22 6.29 0.94 -12.99
N GLU A 23 5.37 1.52 -12.24
CA GLU A 23 5.67 2.15 -10.95
C GLU A 23 5.04 1.40 -9.78
N VAL A 24 5.79 1.33 -8.67
CA VAL A 24 5.33 0.87 -7.37
C VAL A 24 5.58 1.96 -6.35
N LEU A 25 4.53 2.36 -5.65
CA LEU A 25 4.60 3.28 -4.52
C LEU A 25 4.33 2.50 -3.24
N VAL A 26 5.23 2.63 -2.26
CA VAL A 26 5.05 2.12 -0.91
C VAL A 26 5.10 3.28 0.07
N TRP A 27 4.03 3.45 0.82
CA TRP A 27 3.94 4.46 1.86
C TRP A 27 3.70 3.79 3.21
N ARG A 28 4.67 3.93 4.11
CA ARG A 28 4.58 3.50 5.50
C ARG A 28 4.39 4.73 6.36
N LEU A 29 3.40 4.66 7.23
CA LEU A 29 2.93 5.75 8.07
C LEU A 29 2.95 5.26 9.52
N ALA A 30 3.84 5.84 10.32
CA ALA A 30 3.98 5.60 11.74
C ALA A 30 3.09 6.60 12.51
N TRP A 31 2.19 6.07 13.33
CA TRP A 31 1.27 6.86 14.15
C TRP A 31 1.71 6.88 15.61
N GLU A 32 1.34 7.93 16.34
CA GLU A 32 1.69 8.06 17.77
C GLU A 32 0.97 6.99 18.60
N SER A 33 -0.26 6.63 18.22
CA SER A 33 -1.06 5.58 18.88
C SER A 33 -1.55 4.49 17.93
N ARG A 34 -1.97 3.36 18.51
CA ARG A 34 -2.59 2.26 17.75
C ARG A 34 -3.97 2.67 17.26
N GLU A 35 -4.66 3.46 18.05
CA GLU A 35 -6.02 3.96 17.81
C GLU A 35 -6.03 4.86 16.58
N GLU A 36 -5.10 5.82 16.48
CA GLU A 36 -4.92 6.66 15.30
C GLU A 36 -4.61 5.83 14.04
N ALA A 37 -3.71 4.84 14.16
CA ALA A 37 -3.42 3.95 13.03
C ALA A 37 -4.66 3.17 12.56
N VAL A 38 -5.53 2.76 13.48
CA VAL A 38 -6.81 2.09 13.15
C VAL A 38 -7.79 3.04 12.47
N GLU A 39 -7.90 4.27 12.96
CA GLU A 39 -8.76 5.30 12.37
C GLU A 39 -8.31 5.62 10.94
N PHE A 40 -7.01 5.83 10.76
CA PHE A 40 -6.43 6.07 9.45
C PHE A 40 -6.61 4.86 8.51
N GLU A 41 -6.29 3.63 8.95
CA GLU A 41 -6.49 2.41 8.16
C GLU A 41 -7.94 2.32 7.66
N ARG A 42 -8.92 2.57 8.55
CA ARG A 42 -10.34 2.54 8.20
C ARG A 42 -10.71 3.58 7.16
N ALA A 43 -10.26 4.83 7.34
CA ALA A 43 -10.53 5.90 6.39
C ALA A 43 -9.87 5.63 5.03
N TYR A 44 -8.59 5.26 5.02
CA TYR A 44 -7.83 4.99 3.80
C TYR A 44 -8.39 3.79 3.03
N ARG A 45 -8.87 2.75 3.73
CA ARG A 45 -9.57 1.61 3.13
C ARG A 45 -10.81 2.00 2.34
N LEU A 46 -11.53 3.04 2.77
CA LEU A 46 -12.70 3.57 2.03
C LEU A 46 -12.27 4.40 0.82
N LEU A 47 -11.10 5.02 0.87
CA LEU A 47 -10.60 5.87 -0.21
C LEU A 47 -10.04 5.05 -1.39
N ILE A 48 -9.30 3.96 -1.12
CA ILE A 48 -8.58 3.18 -2.15
C ILE A 48 -9.45 2.84 -3.38
N PRO A 49 -10.66 2.24 -3.24
CA PRO A 49 -11.47 1.87 -4.40
C PRO A 49 -11.85 3.05 -5.29
N ARG A 50 -11.91 4.27 -4.73
CA ARG A 50 -12.44 5.47 -5.36
C ARG A 50 -11.37 6.37 -5.98
N PHE A 51 -10.09 6.10 -5.70
CA PHE A 51 -9.00 6.99 -6.05
C PHE A 51 -8.53 6.87 -7.51
N ARG A 52 -8.85 5.74 -8.18
CA ARG A 52 -8.54 5.53 -9.60
C ARG A 52 -9.81 5.34 -10.42
N VAL A 53 -9.70 5.67 -11.71
CA VAL A 53 -10.75 5.46 -12.71
C VAL A 53 -10.19 4.54 -13.81
N PRO A 54 -10.82 3.37 -14.10
CA PRO A 54 -11.95 2.78 -13.38
C PRO A 54 -11.64 2.45 -11.90
N PRO A 55 -12.66 2.36 -11.03
CA PRO A 55 -12.49 1.99 -9.62
C PRO A 55 -11.77 0.66 -9.44
N LEU A 56 -11.02 0.53 -8.34
CA LEU A 56 -10.46 -0.76 -7.94
C LEU A 56 -11.52 -1.58 -7.18
N LEU A 57 -11.58 -2.88 -7.45
CA LEU A 57 -12.50 -3.80 -6.79
C LEU A 57 -11.77 -4.57 -5.71
N ALA A 58 -12.44 -4.79 -4.56
CA ALA A 58 -11.90 -5.62 -3.50
C ALA A 58 -11.69 -7.04 -4.02
N THR A 59 -10.53 -7.62 -3.72
CA THR A 59 -10.15 -8.95 -4.17
C THR A 59 -9.66 -9.79 -3.00
N ALA A 60 -9.73 -11.12 -3.16
CA ALA A 60 -9.18 -12.04 -2.18
C ALA A 60 -7.65 -11.83 -2.10
N PRO A 61 -7.06 -11.96 -0.89
CA PRO A 61 -5.62 -11.93 -0.75
C PRO A 61 -4.97 -13.10 -1.50
N SER A 62 -3.77 -12.88 -2.03
CA SER A 62 -2.93 -14.01 -2.48
C SER A 62 -2.67 -14.96 -1.30
N PRO A 63 -2.60 -16.28 -1.53
CA PRO A 63 -2.39 -17.25 -0.45
C PRO A 63 -1.18 -16.90 0.42
N GLY A 64 -1.37 -16.91 1.74
CA GLY A 64 -0.31 -16.60 2.71
C GLY A 64 -0.10 -15.11 3.01
N LEU A 65 -0.73 -14.20 2.27
CA LEU A 65 -0.64 -12.76 2.54
C LEU A 65 -1.79 -12.27 3.41
N LYS A 66 -1.47 -11.39 4.36
CA LYS A 66 -2.45 -10.70 5.21
C LYS A 66 -2.61 -9.25 4.77
N GLY A 67 -3.82 -8.73 4.87
CA GLY A 67 -4.17 -7.34 4.56
C GLY A 67 -5.39 -7.25 3.65
N ASN A 68 -5.64 -6.05 3.16
CA ASN A 68 -6.72 -5.76 2.23
C ASN A 68 -6.14 -5.54 0.84
N PHE A 69 -6.80 -6.07 -0.18
CA PHE A 69 -6.32 -6.03 -1.55
C PHE A 69 -7.43 -5.49 -2.47
N TRP A 70 -7.01 -4.71 -3.46
CA TRP A 70 -7.88 -4.26 -4.54
C TRP A 70 -7.16 -4.33 -5.88
N ALA A 71 -7.91 -4.60 -6.93
CA ALA A 71 -7.38 -4.64 -8.29
C ALA A 71 -8.44 -4.26 -9.33
N GLY A 72 -7.98 -3.80 -10.48
CA GLY A 72 -8.81 -3.49 -11.64
C GLY A 72 -7.95 -3.05 -12.82
N PRO A 73 -8.56 -2.63 -13.94
CA PRO A 73 -7.83 -2.17 -15.11
C PRO A 73 -6.92 -0.96 -14.85
N SER A 74 -7.21 -0.19 -13.80
CA SER A 74 -6.43 0.98 -13.41
C SER A 74 -5.26 0.65 -12.46
N GLY A 75 -5.07 -0.62 -12.09
CA GLY A 75 -3.94 -1.07 -11.29
C GLY A 75 -4.33 -1.93 -10.10
N ALA A 76 -3.49 -1.93 -9.06
CA ALA A 76 -3.74 -2.63 -7.81
C ALA A 76 -3.31 -1.81 -6.59
N ALA A 77 -3.92 -2.14 -5.45
CA ALA A 77 -3.58 -1.55 -4.17
C ALA A 77 -3.60 -2.61 -3.05
N TYR A 78 -2.78 -2.37 -2.04
CA TYR A 78 -2.70 -3.16 -0.82
C TYR A 78 -2.64 -2.26 0.40
N LEU A 79 -3.32 -2.65 1.47
CA LEU A 79 -3.31 -1.95 2.74
C LEU A 79 -3.20 -2.94 3.90
N THR A 80 -2.24 -2.70 4.78
CA THR A 80 -2.08 -3.46 6.02
C THR A 80 -1.72 -2.54 7.17
N ARG A 81 -1.89 -3.04 8.40
CA ARG A 81 -1.45 -2.37 9.61
C ARG A 81 -0.77 -3.35 10.54
N ALA A 82 0.42 -2.99 11.01
CA ALA A 82 1.17 -3.70 12.03
C ALA A 82 1.39 -2.78 13.24
N GLY A 83 0.65 -3.02 14.32
CA GLY A 83 0.68 -2.13 15.49
C GLY A 83 0.24 -0.71 15.15
N ARG A 84 1.18 0.24 15.25
CA ARG A 84 1.03 1.67 14.95
C ARG A 84 1.45 2.07 13.53
N VAL A 85 1.89 1.12 12.70
CA VAL A 85 2.34 1.39 11.34
C VAL A 85 1.30 0.93 10.34
N VAL A 86 0.85 1.82 9.47
CA VAL A 86 0.01 1.52 8.31
C VAL A 86 0.87 1.51 7.07
N THR A 87 0.78 0.46 6.26
CA THR A 87 1.48 0.36 4.98
C THR A 87 0.48 0.30 3.85
N ALA A 88 0.53 1.31 2.98
CA ALA A 88 -0.22 1.38 1.73
C ALA A 88 0.72 1.13 0.56
N VAL A 89 0.32 0.26 -0.37
CA VAL A 89 1.08 -0.04 -1.59
C VAL A 89 0.19 0.17 -2.79
N TRP A 90 0.69 0.86 -3.80
CA TRP A 90 0.07 1.03 -5.10
C TRP A 90 0.98 0.45 -6.17
N ALA A 91 0.43 -0.35 -7.06
CA ALA A 91 1.20 -1.04 -8.09
C ALA A 91 0.40 -1.21 -9.39
N PRO A 92 1.01 -1.70 -10.48
CA PRO A 92 0.31 -1.97 -11.73
C PRO A 92 -0.64 -3.16 -11.65
N ASP A 93 -0.35 -4.15 -10.81
CA ASP A 93 -1.14 -5.39 -10.68
C ASP A 93 -0.86 -6.11 -9.34
N LEU A 94 -1.67 -7.12 -9.03
CA LEU A 94 -1.54 -7.91 -7.80
C LEU A 94 -0.25 -8.74 -7.76
N GLU A 95 0.26 -9.16 -8.92
CA GLU A 95 1.51 -9.91 -9.01
C GLU A 95 2.68 -9.06 -8.50
N THR A 96 2.73 -7.80 -8.93
CA THR A 96 3.72 -6.83 -8.45
C THR A 96 3.59 -6.61 -6.95
N ILE A 97 2.36 -6.48 -6.42
CA ILE A 97 2.14 -6.36 -4.97
C ILE A 97 2.68 -7.59 -4.24
N ALA A 98 2.37 -8.79 -4.72
CA ALA A 98 2.81 -10.04 -4.11
C ALA A 98 4.34 -10.19 -4.12
N ALA A 99 5.02 -9.66 -5.15
CA ALA A 99 6.47 -9.63 -5.22
C ALA A 99 7.10 -8.61 -4.24
N VAL A 100 6.41 -7.51 -3.96
CA VAL A 100 6.91 -6.43 -3.10
C VAL A 100 6.70 -6.70 -1.61
N ILE A 101 5.55 -7.29 -1.22
CA ILE A 101 5.19 -7.52 0.19
C ILE A 101 6.30 -8.24 0.99
N PRO A 102 6.95 -9.31 0.50
CA PRO A 102 8.00 -10.01 1.24
C PRO A 102 9.24 -9.16 1.53
N ALA A 103 9.45 -8.07 0.78
CA ALA A 103 10.56 -7.14 0.97
C ALA A 103 10.19 -5.94 1.85
N LEU A 104 8.93 -5.84 2.29
CA LEU A 104 8.51 -4.80 3.23
C LEU A 104 9.05 -5.11 4.64
N PRO A 105 9.60 -4.12 5.35
CA PRO A 105 10.09 -4.27 6.72
C PRO A 105 8.98 -4.40 7.77
#